data_AF-A0A359D8D8-F1
#
_entry.id   AF-A0A359D8D8-F1
#
_cell.length_a   1.000
_cell.length_b   1.000
_cell.length_c   1.000
_cell.angle_alpha   90.00
_cell.angle_beta   90.00
_cell.angle_gamma   90.00
#
_symmetry.space_group_name_H-M   'P 1'
#
loop_
_entity.id
_entity.type
_entity.pdbx_description
1 polymer ?
#
loop_
_entity_poly.entity_id
_entity_poly.type
_entity_poly.pdbx_seq_one_letter_code
_entity_poly.pdbx_strand_id
1 'polypeptide(L)'
;MLVLLLLGCTRFTATPLDGCAALFSDLQRDTQARQDAQYHRLPNVAGLRSDRLLAALGRTAQSPQQRRAWLERLAERDAEANQIEIAQLPAASRQAWASETQQTALNACRSAEVARIAADPQAFARAVEAAQVPDDYRDWARAAGLYPLFDGVFRTGIAAWQQAARQATAPADSPHWLSYRPLRPPTDATSAALHNDTLGLPQANADQLSALFARHAPRLQIEQASRSDRIGSPYFRTDGARDFNPQQPRLYQHTSWSLLAGRWHLQLVYQLWFSQRPKPHALDLYGGELDGLLWRVTLDPQGNALLYDSIHPCGCWHSFYLPADSPLQFRQPATAEARLAKRLAFTGDQAPTLWLSAGEHRLDWVDARRSAYPAQLYQRTSLDQLRQLPHPQGQRSLYASDGLVPGTERLERWLLWPSGVVSPGAMRQWGRHATAFIGRAQFDDPHLLERYFSVP
;
A
#
# COMPACT_ATOMS: atom_id res chain seq x y z
N MET A 1 7.30 -65.98 40.36
CA MET A 1 8.29 -65.06 39.78
C MET A 1 7.53 -63.98 39.00
N LEU A 2 7.47 -62.78 39.57
CA LEU A 2 6.80 -61.59 39.04
C LEU A 2 7.86 -60.77 38.32
N VAL A 3 7.64 -60.37 37.06
CA VAL A 3 8.45 -59.33 36.40
C VAL A 3 7.48 -58.29 35.85
N LEU A 4 7.42 -57.15 36.55
CA LEU A 4 6.76 -55.93 36.09
C LEU A 4 7.68 -55.21 35.09
N LEU A 5 7.18 -54.94 33.89
CA LEU A 5 7.76 -53.99 32.94
C LEU A 5 7.08 -52.62 33.14
N LEU A 6 7.82 -51.68 33.74
CA LEU A 6 7.44 -50.27 33.83
C LEU A 6 7.74 -49.59 32.49
N LEU A 7 6.70 -49.35 31.69
CA LEU A 7 6.74 -48.41 30.57
C LEU A 7 6.55 -47.00 31.13
N GLY A 8 7.65 -46.26 31.24
CA GLY A 8 7.62 -44.84 31.58
C GLY A 8 7.09 -44.02 30.40
N CYS A 9 5.90 -43.45 30.55
CA CYS A 9 5.43 -42.38 29.67
C CYS A 9 6.27 -41.12 29.89
N THR A 10 7.28 -40.89 29.07
CA THR A 10 7.91 -39.57 28.96
C THR A 10 6.90 -38.60 28.35
N ARG A 11 6.22 -37.82 29.19
CA ARG A 11 5.51 -36.63 28.75
C ARG A 11 6.56 -35.65 28.22
N PHE A 12 6.69 -35.54 26.90
CA PHE A 12 7.35 -34.40 26.28
C PHE A 12 6.56 -33.15 26.67
N THR A 13 7.06 -32.41 27.65
CA THR A 13 6.62 -31.04 27.88
C THR A 13 7.11 -30.23 26.69
N ALA A 14 6.21 -29.89 25.76
CA ALA A 14 6.50 -28.97 24.67
C ALA A 14 7.18 -27.73 25.25
N THR A 15 8.29 -27.29 24.66
CA THR A 15 8.94 -26.07 25.13
C THR A 15 7.98 -24.89 24.92
N PRO A 16 8.11 -23.79 25.69
CA PRO A 16 7.26 -22.61 25.51
C PRO A 16 7.21 -22.11 24.05
N LEU A 17 8.29 -22.31 23.29
CA LEU A 17 8.38 -21.97 21.87
C LEU A 17 7.57 -22.92 20.97
N ASP A 18 7.55 -24.23 21.28
CA ASP A 18 6.70 -25.20 20.58
C ASP A 18 5.22 -24.86 20.79
N GLY A 19 4.86 -24.41 22.00
CA GLY A 19 3.51 -23.91 22.30
C GLY A 19 3.15 -22.66 21.50
N CYS A 20 4.08 -21.72 21.34
CA CYS A 20 3.86 -20.53 20.51
C CYS A 20 3.72 -20.85 19.02
N ALA A 21 4.55 -21.76 18.49
CA ALA A 21 4.42 -22.21 17.10
C ALA A 21 3.06 -22.87 16.84
N ALA A 22 2.60 -23.73 17.76
CA ALA A 22 1.27 -24.35 17.67
C ALA A 22 0.15 -23.32 17.71
N LEU A 23 0.20 -22.35 18.65
CA LEU A 23 -0.80 -21.30 18.77
C LEU A 23 -0.95 -20.48 17.48
N PHE A 24 0.17 -20.05 16.89
CA PHE A 24 0.14 -19.33 15.63
C PHE A 24 -0.28 -20.21 14.45
N SER A 25 0.10 -21.49 14.43
CA SER A 25 -0.38 -22.43 13.41
C SER A 25 -1.90 -22.61 13.47
N ASP A 26 -2.48 -22.66 14.66
CA ASP A 26 -3.93 -22.78 14.84
C ASP A 26 -4.65 -21.52 14.36
N LEU A 27 -4.15 -20.34 14.73
CA LEU A 27 -4.69 -19.07 14.22
C LEU A 27 -4.61 -19.02 12.69
N GLN A 28 -3.48 -19.40 12.11
CA GLN A 28 -3.28 -19.37 10.65
C GLN A 28 -4.20 -20.32 9.91
N ARG A 29 -4.52 -21.48 10.51
CA ARG A 29 -5.47 -22.44 9.95
C ARG A 29 -6.88 -21.84 9.92
N ASP A 30 -7.28 -21.20 11.01
CA ASP A 30 -8.60 -20.54 11.12
C ASP A 30 -8.71 -19.34 10.17
N THR A 31 -7.62 -18.58 9.97
CA THR A 31 -7.62 -17.38 9.12
C THR A 31 -7.22 -17.65 7.66
N GLN A 32 -6.97 -18.89 7.24
CA GLN A 32 -6.40 -19.21 5.92
C GLN A 32 -7.15 -18.56 4.74
N ALA A 33 -8.47 -18.52 4.77
CA ALA A 33 -9.29 -17.93 3.71
C ALA A 33 -9.46 -16.40 3.80
N ARG A 34 -8.93 -15.76 4.86
CA ARG A 34 -9.14 -14.36 5.23
C ARG A 34 -7.83 -13.60 5.47
N GLN A 35 -6.72 -14.15 4.98
CA GLN A 35 -5.39 -13.61 5.23
C GLN A 35 -5.25 -12.19 4.71
N ASP A 36 -4.60 -11.36 5.50
CA ASP A 36 -4.22 -10.02 5.09
C ASP A 36 -2.94 -10.08 4.24
N ALA A 37 -2.96 -9.49 3.04
CA ALA A 37 -1.83 -9.55 2.12
C ALA A 37 -0.84 -8.39 2.28
N GLN A 38 -1.09 -7.42 3.17
CA GLN A 38 -0.21 -6.25 3.33
C GLN A 38 1.16 -6.62 3.90
N TYR A 39 1.18 -7.62 4.79
CA TYR A 39 2.38 -8.03 5.51
C TYR A 39 2.75 -9.49 5.25
N HIS A 40 4.02 -9.72 4.95
CA HIS A 40 4.61 -11.03 4.71
C HIS A 40 4.96 -11.72 6.02
N ARG A 41 4.40 -12.91 6.27
CA ARG A 41 4.81 -13.74 7.41
C ARG A 41 6.23 -14.26 7.20
N LEU A 42 7.07 -14.14 8.23
CA LEU A 42 8.42 -14.68 8.18
C LEU A 42 8.36 -16.21 8.16
N PRO A 43 9.02 -16.88 7.18
CA PRO A 43 9.08 -18.33 7.17
C PRO A 43 9.71 -18.89 8.46
N ASN A 44 9.07 -19.89 9.06
CA ASN A 44 9.53 -20.59 10.27
C ASN A 44 9.72 -19.69 11.51
N VAL A 45 9.09 -18.51 11.55
CA VAL A 45 9.14 -17.60 12.71
C VAL A 45 7.71 -17.20 13.08
N ALA A 46 7.29 -17.61 14.28
CA ALA A 46 5.93 -17.39 14.73
C ALA A 46 5.72 -15.94 15.19
N GLY A 47 4.60 -15.34 14.80
CA GLY A 47 4.17 -14.04 15.33
C GLY A 47 4.93 -12.81 14.83
N LEU A 48 5.72 -12.93 13.77
CA LEU A 48 6.41 -11.80 13.13
C LEU A 48 6.00 -11.70 11.66
N ARG A 49 5.73 -10.46 11.20
CA ARG A 49 5.49 -10.16 9.78
C ARG A 49 6.30 -8.95 9.33
N SER A 50 6.69 -8.95 8.07
CA SER A 50 7.50 -7.92 7.43
C SER A 50 6.73 -7.23 6.30
N ASP A 51 7.18 -6.04 5.95
CA ASP A 51 6.89 -5.35 4.69
C ASP A 51 8.24 -4.99 4.02
N ARG A 52 8.21 -4.34 2.86
CA ARG A 52 9.45 -3.96 2.16
C ARG A 52 10.29 -2.93 2.92
N LEU A 53 9.65 -2.12 3.77
CA LEU A 53 10.36 -1.19 4.64
C LEU A 53 11.15 -1.93 5.72
N LEU A 54 10.52 -2.86 6.44
CA LEU A 54 11.18 -3.65 7.48
C LEU A 54 12.21 -4.60 6.87
N ALA A 55 11.98 -5.13 5.68
CA ALA A 55 13.00 -5.90 4.94
C ALA A 55 14.28 -5.07 4.68
N ALA A 56 14.14 -3.78 4.37
CA ALA A 56 15.27 -2.87 4.16
C ALA A 56 15.97 -2.51 5.49
N LEU A 57 15.20 -2.13 6.51
CA LEU A 57 15.73 -1.71 7.82
C LEU A 57 16.46 -2.82 8.56
N GLY A 58 16.03 -4.07 8.39
CA GLY A 58 16.66 -5.23 9.05
C GLY A 58 18.15 -5.36 8.70
N ARG A 59 18.53 -5.00 7.45
CA ARG A 59 19.92 -5.05 6.98
C ARG A 59 20.81 -3.96 7.61
N THR A 60 20.21 -2.87 8.06
CA THR A 60 20.92 -1.71 8.65
C THR A 60 20.83 -1.66 10.17
N ALA A 61 20.06 -2.56 10.81
CA ALA A 61 19.91 -2.62 12.26
C ALA A 61 21.15 -3.27 12.93
N GLN A 62 22.15 -2.45 13.26
CA GLN A 62 23.44 -2.93 13.74
C GLN A 62 23.51 -3.07 15.26
N SER A 63 22.97 -2.09 16.01
CA SER A 63 23.06 -2.07 17.47
C SER A 63 22.01 -2.98 18.13
N PRO A 64 22.25 -3.50 19.36
CA PRO A 64 21.26 -4.31 20.07
C PRO A 64 19.89 -3.62 20.21
N GLN A 65 19.89 -2.29 20.43
CA GLN A 65 18.68 -1.49 20.52
C GLN A 65 17.93 -1.40 19.17
N GLN A 66 18.65 -1.22 18.06
CA GLN A 66 18.05 -1.21 16.72
C GLN A 66 17.48 -2.58 16.36
N ARG A 67 18.21 -3.66 16.66
CA ARG A 67 17.75 -5.04 16.40
C ARG A 67 16.46 -5.34 17.16
N ARG A 68 16.42 -4.97 18.45
CA ARG A 68 15.23 -5.08 19.30
C ARG A 68 14.06 -4.29 18.71
N ALA A 69 14.27 -3.00 18.41
CA ALA A 69 13.24 -2.13 17.86
C ALA A 69 12.70 -2.65 16.51
N TRP A 70 13.58 -3.18 15.65
CA TRP A 70 13.17 -3.78 14.37
C TRP A 70 12.30 -5.03 14.56
N LEU A 71 12.68 -5.93 15.47
CA LEU A 71 11.88 -7.12 15.81
C LEU A 71 10.52 -6.73 16.42
N GLU A 72 10.48 -5.69 17.25
CA GLU A 72 9.24 -5.14 17.82
C GLU A 72 8.32 -4.60 16.72
N ARG A 73 8.87 -3.89 15.71
CA ARG A 73 8.08 -3.48 14.53
C ARG A 73 7.50 -4.66 13.75
N LEU A 74 8.27 -5.74 13.57
CA LEU A 74 7.76 -6.96 12.92
C LEU A 74 6.61 -7.61 13.71
N ALA A 75 6.70 -7.60 15.04
CA ALA A 75 5.64 -8.08 15.92
C ALA A 75 4.40 -7.19 15.86
N GLU A 76 4.56 -5.86 15.77
CA GLU A 76 3.46 -4.92 15.55
C GLU A 76 2.72 -5.20 14.24
N ARG A 77 3.45 -5.46 13.13
CA ARG A 77 2.83 -5.80 11.84
C ARG A 77 2.03 -7.10 11.92
N ASP A 78 2.52 -8.11 12.63
CA ASP A 78 1.79 -9.34 12.84
C ASP A 78 0.53 -9.12 13.70
N ALA A 79 0.62 -8.33 14.76
CA ALA A 79 -0.52 -8.00 15.61
C ALA A 79 -1.62 -7.28 14.82
N GLU A 80 -1.24 -6.28 14.02
CA GLU A 80 -2.16 -5.54 13.14
C GLU A 80 -2.84 -6.48 12.15
N ALA A 81 -2.07 -7.32 11.46
CA ALA A 81 -2.61 -8.28 10.49
C ALA A 81 -3.56 -9.28 11.14
N ASN A 82 -3.18 -9.85 12.28
CA ASN A 82 -3.99 -10.85 12.98
C ASN A 82 -5.30 -10.24 13.49
N GLN A 83 -5.29 -8.98 13.95
CA GLN A 83 -6.53 -8.29 14.33
C GLN A 83 -7.51 -8.21 13.14
N ILE A 84 -7.02 -7.84 11.97
CA ILE A 84 -7.81 -7.75 10.73
C ILE A 84 -8.29 -9.14 10.28
N GLU A 85 -7.44 -10.16 10.34
CA GLU A 85 -7.79 -11.53 9.97
C GLU A 85 -8.84 -12.13 10.92
N ILE A 86 -8.69 -11.93 12.23
CA ILE A 86 -9.62 -12.40 13.26
C ILE A 86 -10.98 -11.71 13.13
N ALA A 87 -11.01 -10.41 12.85
CA ALA A 87 -12.26 -9.64 12.68
C ALA A 87 -13.15 -10.20 11.57
N GLN A 88 -12.55 -10.86 10.58
CA GLN A 88 -13.25 -11.48 9.46
C GLN A 88 -13.82 -12.87 9.78
N LEU A 89 -13.44 -13.48 10.89
CA LEU A 89 -13.91 -14.82 11.25
C LEU A 89 -15.41 -14.84 11.60
N PRO A 90 -16.08 -16.00 11.44
CA PRO A 90 -17.41 -16.21 11.99
C PRO A 90 -17.48 -15.89 13.48
N ALA A 91 -18.67 -15.53 13.97
CA ALA A 91 -18.84 -14.98 15.32
C ALA A 91 -18.20 -15.82 16.44
N ALA A 92 -18.38 -17.15 16.42
CA ALA A 92 -17.83 -18.05 17.44
C ALA A 92 -16.29 -18.05 17.45
N SER A 93 -15.65 -18.31 16.30
CA SER A 93 -14.18 -18.31 16.19
C SER A 93 -13.60 -16.92 16.46
N ARG A 94 -14.26 -15.86 15.98
CA ARG A 94 -13.87 -14.48 16.26
C ARG A 94 -13.88 -14.19 17.76
N GLN A 95 -14.93 -14.58 18.48
CA GLN A 95 -15.01 -14.39 19.93
C GLN A 95 -13.94 -15.19 20.68
N ALA A 96 -13.68 -16.44 20.26
CA ALA A 96 -12.63 -17.26 20.84
C ALA A 96 -11.26 -16.58 20.70
N TRP A 97 -10.89 -16.17 19.49
CA TRP A 97 -9.60 -15.52 19.23
C TRP A 97 -9.51 -14.11 19.79
N ALA A 98 -10.62 -13.37 19.87
CA ALA A 98 -10.66 -12.03 20.49
C ALA A 98 -10.69 -12.06 22.01
N SER A 99 -10.77 -13.24 22.65
CA SER A 99 -10.71 -13.35 24.10
C SER A 99 -9.39 -12.82 24.66
N GLU A 100 -9.45 -12.22 25.85
CA GLU A 100 -8.28 -11.68 26.54
C GLU A 100 -7.18 -12.72 26.72
N THR A 101 -7.55 -13.97 27.04
CA THR A 101 -6.62 -15.09 27.18
C THR A 101 -5.85 -15.36 25.89
N GLN A 102 -6.54 -15.44 24.74
CA GLN A 102 -5.90 -15.70 23.46
C GLN A 102 -5.04 -14.51 23.01
N GLN A 103 -5.53 -13.29 23.15
CA GLN A 103 -4.77 -12.08 22.81
C GLN A 103 -3.50 -11.93 23.67
N THR A 104 -3.61 -12.21 24.97
CA THR A 104 -2.46 -12.22 25.89
C THR A 104 -1.45 -13.29 25.50
N ALA A 105 -1.90 -14.51 25.18
CA ALA A 105 -1.02 -15.59 24.73
C ALA A 105 -0.28 -15.25 23.43
N LEU A 106 -0.98 -14.70 22.42
CA LEU A 106 -0.37 -14.24 21.18
C LEU A 106 0.69 -13.17 21.43
N ASN A 107 0.38 -12.15 22.25
CA ASN A 107 1.31 -11.07 22.57
C ASN A 107 2.53 -11.55 23.38
N ALA A 108 2.32 -12.47 24.33
CA ALA A 108 3.41 -13.10 25.07
C ALA A 108 4.33 -13.89 24.14
N CYS A 109 3.76 -14.65 23.19
CA CYS A 109 4.54 -15.39 22.19
C CYS A 109 5.36 -14.47 21.27
N ARG A 110 4.79 -13.36 20.78
CA ARG A 110 5.56 -12.35 20.02
C ARG A 110 6.72 -11.80 20.85
N SER A 111 6.46 -11.43 22.10
CA SER A 111 7.47 -10.86 23.00
C SER A 111 8.60 -11.85 23.29
N ALA A 112 8.27 -13.13 23.50
CA ALA A 112 9.24 -14.20 23.68
C ALA A 112 10.09 -14.40 22.42
N GLU A 113 9.48 -14.39 21.24
CA GLU A 113 10.20 -14.56 19.98
C GLU A 113 11.12 -13.37 19.68
N VAL A 114 10.67 -12.13 19.93
CA VAL A 114 11.50 -10.92 19.88
C VAL A 114 12.70 -11.06 20.80
N ALA A 115 12.50 -11.46 22.07
CA ALA A 115 13.59 -11.60 23.03
C ALA A 115 14.59 -12.68 22.61
N ARG A 116 14.10 -13.83 22.13
CA ARG A 116 14.91 -14.95 21.67
C ARG A 116 15.77 -14.57 20.46
N ILE A 117 15.18 -13.94 19.44
CA ILE A 117 15.91 -13.54 18.23
C ILE A 117 16.89 -12.41 18.54
N ALA A 118 16.52 -11.45 19.40
CA ALA A 118 17.40 -10.33 19.77
C ALA A 118 18.66 -10.80 20.51
N ALA A 119 18.59 -11.89 21.29
CA ALA A 119 19.70 -12.42 22.07
C ALA A 119 20.70 -13.26 21.25
N ASP A 120 20.29 -13.79 20.10
CA ASP A 120 21.13 -14.64 19.24
C ASP A 120 21.43 -13.95 17.89
N PRO A 121 22.68 -13.53 17.64
CA PRO A 121 23.09 -12.92 16.37
C PRO A 121 22.79 -13.77 15.13
N GLN A 122 22.88 -15.10 15.23
CA GLN A 122 22.56 -15.98 14.10
C GLN A 122 21.06 -16.07 13.86
N ALA A 123 20.25 -16.11 14.92
CA ALA A 123 18.80 -16.02 14.80
C ALA A 123 18.38 -14.68 14.18
N PHE A 124 19.01 -13.58 14.60
CA PHE A 124 18.77 -12.27 14.00
C PHE A 124 19.09 -12.26 12.50
N ALA A 125 20.25 -12.76 12.10
CA ALA A 125 20.62 -12.84 10.68
C ALA A 125 19.61 -13.67 9.86
N ARG A 126 19.15 -14.81 10.40
CA ARG A 126 18.09 -15.62 9.76
C ARG A 126 16.76 -14.87 9.68
N ALA A 127 16.39 -14.10 10.70
CA ALA A 127 15.18 -13.29 10.69
C ALA A 127 15.24 -12.18 9.62
N VAL A 128 16.40 -11.54 9.42
CA VAL A 128 16.59 -10.52 8.37
C VAL A 128 16.41 -11.12 6.97
N GLU A 129 16.89 -12.34 6.75
CA GLU A 129 16.67 -13.07 5.49
C GLU A 129 15.21 -13.50 5.33
N ALA A 130 14.59 -14.02 6.39
CA ALA A 130 13.18 -14.41 6.40
C ALA A 130 12.21 -13.21 6.21
N ALA A 131 12.64 -12.01 6.57
CA ALA A 131 11.85 -10.78 6.44
C ALA A 131 11.79 -10.23 5.01
N GLN A 132 12.55 -10.80 4.06
CA GLN A 132 12.52 -10.37 2.67
C GLN A 132 11.16 -10.66 2.04
N VAL A 133 10.52 -9.63 1.50
CA VAL A 133 9.18 -9.73 0.91
C VAL A 133 9.29 -10.06 -0.58
N PRO A 134 8.70 -11.17 -1.05
CA PRO A 134 8.65 -11.49 -2.47
C PRO A 134 8.01 -10.36 -3.28
N ASP A 135 8.45 -10.17 -4.52
CA ASP A 135 7.77 -9.26 -5.43
C ASP A 135 6.49 -9.88 -6.03
N ASP A 136 5.72 -9.05 -6.74
CA ASP A 136 4.42 -9.39 -7.32
C ASP A 136 4.55 -9.86 -8.78
N TYR A 137 5.72 -10.45 -9.10
CA TYR A 137 6.03 -10.95 -10.43
C TYR A 137 6.22 -12.47 -10.40
N ARG A 138 5.71 -13.15 -11.43
CA ARG A 138 5.86 -14.59 -11.64
C ARG A 138 6.98 -14.86 -12.64
N ASP A 139 8.06 -15.46 -12.15
CA ASP A 139 9.23 -15.79 -12.98
C ASP A 139 8.88 -16.78 -14.11
N TRP A 140 8.08 -17.80 -13.80
CA TRP A 140 7.64 -18.78 -14.79
C TRP A 140 6.83 -18.11 -15.92
N ALA A 141 6.07 -17.07 -15.61
CA ALA A 141 5.26 -16.36 -16.60
C ALA A 141 6.15 -15.54 -17.55
N ARG A 142 7.23 -14.94 -17.03
CA ARG A 142 8.24 -14.27 -17.86
C ARG A 142 8.99 -15.24 -18.77
N ALA A 143 9.34 -16.42 -18.23
CA ALA A 143 10.03 -17.45 -18.99
C ALA A 143 9.13 -18.05 -20.09
N ALA A 144 7.93 -18.52 -19.73
CA ALA A 144 6.99 -19.12 -20.67
C ALA A 144 6.40 -18.11 -21.66
N GLY A 145 6.25 -16.85 -21.25
CA GLY A 145 5.76 -15.76 -22.09
C GLY A 145 6.82 -15.15 -23.00
N LEU A 146 8.05 -15.69 -23.02
CA LEU A 146 9.16 -15.17 -23.82
C LEU A 146 9.36 -13.67 -23.61
N TYR A 147 9.32 -13.21 -22.35
CA TYR A 147 9.37 -11.79 -21.95
C TYR A 147 10.38 -10.93 -22.73
N PRO A 148 11.62 -11.37 -22.98
CA PRO A 148 12.60 -10.57 -23.74
C PRO A 148 12.16 -10.21 -25.17
N LEU A 149 11.20 -10.92 -25.77
CA LEU A 149 10.67 -10.63 -27.09
C LEU A 149 9.50 -9.64 -27.07
N PHE A 150 8.82 -9.50 -25.92
CA PHE A 150 7.63 -8.66 -25.75
C PHE A 150 7.93 -7.33 -25.07
N ASP A 151 9.12 -7.14 -24.52
CA ASP A 151 9.48 -5.90 -23.81
C ASP A 151 9.34 -4.66 -24.72
N GLY A 152 9.66 -4.77 -26.02
CA GLY A 152 9.50 -3.71 -27.02
C GLY A 152 8.03 -3.29 -27.24
N VAL A 153 7.09 -4.23 -27.12
CA VAL A 153 5.65 -3.93 -27.22
C VAL A 153 5.22 -3.08 -26.02
N PHE A 154 5.64 -3.47 -24.81
CA PHE A 154 5.38 -2.71 -23.60
C PHE A 154 5.99 -1.30 -23.69
N ARG A 155 7.26 -1.19 -24.13
CA ARG A 155 7.96 0.10 -24.33
C ARG A 155 7.17 1.04 -25.23
N THR A 156 6.61 0.51 -26.32
CA THR A 156 5.84 1.31 -27.28
C THR A 156 4.58 1.88 -26.65
N GLY A 157 3.80 1.06 -25.93
CA GLY A 157 2.58 1.52 -25.24
C GLY A 157 2.88 2.56 -24.15
N ILE A 158 3.93 2.33 -23.36
CA ILE A 158 4.38 3.25 -22.32
C ILE A 158 4.83 4.58 -22.94
N ALA A 159 5.63 4.55 -24.01
CA ALA A 159 6.11 5.75 -24.68
C ALA A 159 4.97 6.58 -25.28
N ALA A 160 3.97 5.91 -25.89
CA ALA A 160 2.79 6.57 -26.44
C ALA A 160 1.98 7.30 -25.36
N TRP A 161 1.72 6.64 -24.23
CA TRP A 161 1.04 7.29 -23.10
C TRP A 161 1.87 8.45 -22.53
N GLN A 162 3.19 8.29 -22.36
CA GLN A 162 4.06 9.37 -21.88
C GLN A 162 4.10 10.56 -22.84
N GLN A 163 4.04 10.31 -24.15
CA GLN A 163 3.94 11.37 -25.14
C GLN A 163 2.62 12.13 -25.01
N ALA A 164 1.49 11.42 -24.90
CA ALA A 164 0.19 12.04 -24.68
C ALA A 164 0.15 12.86 -23.38
N ALA A 165 0.69 12.32 -22.28
CA ALA A 165 0.76 13.01 -21.00
C ALA A 165 1.67 14.25 -21.03
N ARG A 166 2.76 14.24 -21.82
CA ARG A 166 3.61 15.43 -22.03
C ARG A 166 2.96 16.51 -22.87
N GLN A 167 2.06 16.12 -23.77
CA GLN A 167 1.31 17.04 -24.64
C GLN A 167 0.04 17.59 -23.99
N ALA A 168 -0.39 17.01 -22.85
CA ALA A 168 -1.52 17.52 -22.09
C ALA A 168 -1.30 18.99 -21.73
N THR A 169 -2.34 19.81 -21.87
CA THR A 169 -2.35 21.22 -21.49
C THR A 169 -3.20 21.43 -20.25
N ALA A 170 -2.97 22.53 -19.53
CA ALA A 170 -3.80 22.88 -18.37
C ALA A 170 -5.28 22.96 -18.78
N PRO A 171 -6.18 22.18 -18.15
CA PRO A 171 -7.61 22.29 -18.45
C PRO A 171 -8.17 23.65 -18.06
N ALA A 172 -9.12 24.15 -18.84
CA ALA A 172 -9.91 25.31 -18.45
C ALA A 172 -10.94 24.88 -17.40
N ASP A 173 -10.95 25.59 -16.26
CA ASP A 173 -11.97 25.39 -15.24
C ASP A 173 -13.35 25.76 -15.80
N SER A 174 -14.34 24.90 -15.59
CA SER A 174 -15.69 25.07 -16.14
C SER A 174 -16.70 24.25 -15.33
N PRO A 175 -18.02 24.48 -15.49
CA PRO A 175 -19.05 23.70 -14.79
C PRO A 175 -19.04 22.21 -15.13
N HIS A 176 -18.30 21.79 -16.16
CA HIS A 176 -18.13 20.38 -16.53
C HIS A 176 -17.22 19.61 -15.56
N TRP A 177 -16.46 20.32 -14.73
CA TRP A 177 -15.59 19.74 -13.71
C TRP A 177 -16.32 19.65 -12.37
N LEU A 178 -16.39 18.44 -11.81
CA LEU A 178 -16.86 18.25 -10.46
C LEU A 178 -15.73 18.47 -9.47
N SER A 179 -15.86 19.55 -8.71
CA SER A 179 -14.91 19.94 -7.68
C SER A 179 -15.09 19.12 -6.39
N TYR A 180 -14.00 18.63 -5.82
CA TYR A 180 -13.95 18.08 -4.47
C TYR A 180 -12.89 18.77 -3.61
N ARG A 181 -13.20 18.99 -2.33
CA ARG A 181 -12.29 19.56 -1.33
C ARG A 181 -12.40 18.82 0.01
N PRO A 182 -11.36 18.85 0.85
CA PRO A 182 -11.42 18.21 2.16
C PRO A 182 -12.50 18.87 3.03
N LEU A 183 -13.25 18.05 3.78
CA LEU A 183 -14.26 18.50 4.75
C LEU A 183 -13.65 19.36 5.86
N ARG A 184 -12.52 18.91 6.42
CA ARG A 184 -11.77 19.65 7.45
C ARG A 184 -10.64 20.41 6.77
N PRO A 185 -10.61 21.76 6.83
CA PRO A 185 -9.50 22.53 6.29
C PRO A 185 -8.20 22.19 7.05
N PRO A 186 -7.03 22.55 6.48
CA PRO A 186 -5.79 22.55 7.25
C PRO A 186 -5.99 23.34 8.54
N THR A 187 -5.64 22.75 9.67
CA THR A 187 -5.44 23.51 10.91
C THR A 187 -4.10 24.24 10.80
N ASP A 188 -4.01 25.46 11.34
CA ASP A 188 -2.74 26.16 11.51
C ASP A 188 -1.88 25.38 12.51
N ALA A 189 -1.14 24.41 11.99
CA ALA A 189 -0.16 23.67 12.76
C ALA A 189 1.20 24.30 12.51
N THR A 190 1.84 24.74 13.60
CA THR A 190 3.23 25.16 13.60
C THR A 190 4.09 24.00 13.08
N SER A 191 4.82 24.25 11.99
CA SER A 191 5.87 23.38 11.46
C SER A 191 6.80 22.94 12.59
N ALA A 192 6.61 21.72 13.09
CA ALA A 192 7.54 21.09 14.01
C ALA A 192 8.34 20.06 13.21
N ALA A 193 9.66 20.16 13.27
CA ALA A 193 10.57 19.23 12.60
C ALA A 193 10.27 17.79 13.00
N LEU A 194 10.29 16.89 12.02
CA LEU A 194 10.12 15.46 12.26
C LEU A 194 11.34 14.93 13.05
N HIS A 195 11.07 14.15 14.11
CA HIS A 195 12.14 13.49 14.88
C HIS A 195 12.32 12.07 14.35
N ASN A 196 13.54 11.54 14.43
CA ASN A 196 13.80 10.17 14.01
C ASN A 196 13.59 9.21 15.17
N ASP A 197 13.03 8.02 14.89
CA ASP A 197 12.99 6.92 15.85
C ASP A 197 14.34 6.16 15.92
N THR A 198 14.38 5.13 16.77
CA THR A 198 15.56 4.26 16.95
C THR A 198 16.05 3.62 15.65
N LEU A 199 15.17 3.42 14.66
CA LEU A 199 15.50 2.85 13.35
C LEU A 199 15.90 3.93 12.34
N GLY A 200 15.91 5.20 12.74
CA GLY A 200 16.26 6.33 11.89
C GLY A 200 15.11 6.82 11.01
N LEU A 201 13.89 6.35 11.23
CA LEU A 201 12.72 6.78 10.45
C LEU A 201 12.18 8.11 10.99
N PRO A 202 11.89 9.11 10.14
CA PRO A 202 11.20 10.32 10.58
C PRO A 202 9.78 9.98 11.03
N GLN A 203 9.43 10.41 12.24
CA GLN A 203 8.15 10.20 12.89
C GLN A 203 7.42 11.52 13.13
N ALA A 204 6.10 11.46 12.97
CA ALA A 204 5.16 12.49 13.36
C ALA A 204 4.26 11.91 14.46
N ASN A 205 4.05 12.66 15.55
CA ASN A 205 3.00 12.30 16.51
C ASN A 205 1.60 12.45 15.87
N ALA A 206 0.55 12.02 16.58
CA ALA A 206 -0.81 12.01 16.03
C ALA A 206 -1.30 13.38 15.54
N ASP A 207 -1.00 14.45 16.28
CA ASP A 207 -1.42 15.82 15.92
C ASP A 207 -0.63 16.34 14.72
N GLN A 208 0.70 16.15 14.72
CA GLN A 208 1.57 16.48 13.59
C GLN A 208 1.12 15.72 12.34
N LEU A 209 0.84 14.43 12.45
CA LEU A 209 0.43 13.60 11.33
C LEU A 209 -0.94 14.03 10.77
N SER A 210 -1.90 14.31 11.66
CA SER A 210 -3.21 14.86 11.29
C SER A 210 -3.08 16.18 10.52
N ALA A 211 -2.21 17.08 11.00
CA ALA A 211 -1.92 18.35 10.37
C ALA A 211 -1.24 18.19 9.01
N LEU A 212 -0.22 17.32 8.91
CA LEU A 212 0.46 17.00 7.65
C LEU A 212 -0.52 16.46 6.61
N PHE A 213 -1.38 15.51 7.01
CA PHE A 213 -2.43 15.00 6.15
C PHE A 213 -3.45 16.06 5.74
N ALA A 214 -3.68 17.10 6.56
CA ALA A 214 -4.61 18.17 6.25
C ALA A 214 -3.99 19.19 5.28
N ARG A 215 -2.73 19.57 5.54
CA ARG A 215 -1.93 20.46 4.70
C ARG A 215 -1.78 19.95 3.27
N HIS A 216 -1.54 18.64 3.11
CA HIS A 216 -1.27 18.02 1.80
C HIS A 216 -2.50 17.37 1.17
N ALA A 217 -3.69 17.52 1.77
CA ALA A 217 -4.92 16.92 1.26
C ALA A 217 -5.26 17.49 -0.14
N PRO A 218 -5.30 16.67 -1.20
CA PRO A 218 -5.48 17.17 -2.56
C PRO A 218 -6.89 17.72 -2.74
N ARG A 219 -7.02 18.75 -3.58
CA ARG A 219 -8.32 19.08 -4.20
C ARG A 219 -8.44 18.31 -5.50
N LEU A 220 -9.65 17.95 -5.88
CA LEU A 220 -9.89 17.18 -7.10
C LEU A 220 -10.79 17.98 -8.02
N GLN A 221 -10.47 17.95 -9.31
CA GLN A 221 -11.32 18.34 -10.42
C GLN A 221 -11.52 17.11 -11.27
N ILE A 222 -12.75 16.62 -11.34
CA ILE A 222 -13.07 15.40 -12.08
C ILE A 222 -14.01 15.75 -13.21
N GLU A 223 -13.54 15.59 -14.43
CA GLU A 223 -14.36 15.81 -15.62
C GLU A 223 -15.58 14.88 -15.59
N GLN A 224 -16.77 15.40 -15.89
CA GLN A 224 -18.02 14.64 -15.79
C GLN A 224 -18.53 14.21 -17.17
N ALA A 225 -18.54 12.91 -17.47
CA ALA A 225 -19.26 12.34 -18.62
C ALA A 225 -20.40 11.39 -18.20
N SER A 226 -20.31 10.82 -17.00
CA SER A 226 -21.21 9.78 -16.51
C SER A 226 -21.26 9.75 -14.97
N ARG A 227 -22.08 8.85 -14.43
CA ARG A 227 -22.15 8.63 -12.96
C ARG A 227 -20.89 7.95 -12.40
N SER A 228 -20.07 7.33 -13.26
CA SER A 228 -18.83 6.68 -12.86
C SER A 228 -17.74 7.68 -12.48
N ASP A 229 -17.85 8.93 -12.94
CA ASP A 229 -16.88 10.01 -12.70
C ASP A 229 -17.05 10.67 -11.32
N ARG A 230 -17.57 9.92 -10.35
CA ARG A 230 -17.83 10.39 -8.98
C ARG A 230 -17.07 9.53 -8.00
N ILE A 231 -16.29 10.19 -7.15
CA ILE A 231 -15.61 9.47 -6.08
C ILE A 231 -16.60 9.01 -5.01
N GLY A 232 -16.27 7.91 -4.36
CA GLY A 232 -17.12 7.27 -3.38
C GLY A 232 -16.35 6.22 -2.59
N SER A 233 -17.08 5.27 -2.02
CA SER A 233 -16.51 4.21 -1.19
C SER A 233 -17.10 2.85 -1.55
N PRO A 234 -16.27 1.80 -1.74
CA PRO A 234 -16.78 0.43 -1.83
C PRO A 234 -17.36 -0.01 -0.47
N TYR A 235 -18.41 -0.82 -0.51
CA TYR A 235 -19.04 -1.42 0.67
C TYR A 235 -19.63 -2.79 0.34
N PHE A 236 -20.03 -3.57 1.35
CA PHE A 236 -20.80 -4.80 1.17
C PHE A 236 -22.27 -4.57 1.54
N ARG A 237 -23.18 -5.02 0.67
CA ARG A 237 -24.62 -4.99 0.90
C ARG A 237 -25.04 -6.05 1.92
N THR A 238 -26.33 -6.04 2.28
CA THR A 238 -26.95 -7.02 3.19
C THR A 238 -26.92 -8.46 2.66
N ASP A 239 -26.79 -8.66 1.35
CA ASP A 239 -26.62 -9.97 0.72
C ASP A 239 -25.16 -10.40 0.59
N GLY A 240 -24.22 -9.57 1.03
CA GLY A 240 -22.77 -9.83 0.98
C GLY A 240 -22.10 -9.49 -0.34
N ALA A 241 -22.85 -9.03 -1.36
CA ALA A 241 -22.26 -8.55 -2.61
C ALA A 241 -21.57 -7.19 -2.41
N ARG A 242 -20.47 -6.96 -3.13
CA ARG A 242 -19.81 -5.64 -3.18
C ARG A 242 -20.69 -4.66 -3.96
N ASP A 243 -20.74 -3.43 -3.48
CA ASP A 243 -21.37 -2.30 -4.15
C ASP A 243 -20.56 -1.01 -3.86
N PHE A 244 -20.99 0.12 -4.41
CA PHE A 244 -20.29 1.39 -4.35
C PHE A 244 -21.21 2.54 -3.94
N ASN A 245 -20.79 3.31 -2.94
CA ASN A 245 -21.54 4.46 -2.44
C ASN A 245 -20.91 5.79 -2.89
N PRO A 246 -21.50 6.51 -3.87
CA PRO A 246 -20.99 7.81 -4.33
C PRO A 246 -21.47 8.99 -3.45
N GLN A 247 -22.35 8.77 -2.48
CA GLN A 247 -22.94 9.83 -1.65
C GLN A 247 -22.04 10.25 -0.49
N GLN A 248 -21.07 9.41 -0.14
CA GLN A 248 -20.09 9.69 0.92
C GLN A 248 -18.68 9.61 0.32
N PRO A 249 -18.23 10.67 -0.37
CA PRO A 249 -16.90 10.71 -0.95
C PRO A 249 -15.84 10.66 0.15
N ARG A 250 -14.87 9.74 -0.01
CA ARG A 250 -13.79 9.51 0.95
C ARG A 250 -12.46 9.40 0.25
N LEU A 251 -11.43 9.97 0.89
CA LEU A 251 -10.03 9.68 0.61
C LEU A 251 -9.48 8.85 1.76
N TYR A 252 -8.94 7.70 1.42
CA TYR A 252 -8.29 6.77 2.34
C TYR A 252 -6.83 7.15 2.52
N GLN A 253 -6.33 7.08 3.75
CA GLN A 253 -5.04 7.62 4.13
C GLN A 253 -4.13 6.54 4.72
N HIS A 254 -2.86 6.60 4.37
CA HIS A 254 -1.84 5.70 4.87
C HIS A 254 -0.49 6.42 4.94
N THR A 255 0.39 5.99 5.85
CA THR A 255 1.77 6.50 5.93
C THR A 255 2.74 5.45 5.44
N SER A 256 3.79 5.89 4.75
CA SER A 256 4.88 5.01 4.33
C SER A 256 6.21 5.75 4.45
N TRP A 257 7.30 5.11 4.07
CA TRP A 257 8.62 5.70 4.07
C TRP A 257 9.38 5.31 2.82
N SER A 258 10.18 6.25 2.31
CA SER A 258 11.12 6.01 1.23
C SER A 258 12.50 6.49 1.62
N LEU A 259 13.52 5.77 1.17
CA LEU A 259 14.88 6.26 1.17
C LEU A 259 15.08 7.17 -0.04
N LEU A 260 15.78 8.28 0.15
CA LEU A 260 16.16 9.21 -0.89
C LEU A 260 17.49 9.87 -0.52
N ALA A 261 18.50 9.71 -1.39
CA ALA A 261 19.86 10.20 -1.16
C ALA A 261 20.38 9.81 0.25
N GLY A 262 20.16 8.56 0.66
CA GLY A 262 20.59 8.03 1.95
C GLY A 262 19.82 8.56 3.16
N ARG A 263 18.71 9.28 2.97
CA ARG A 263 17.85 9.78 4.06
C ARG A 263 16.46 9.19 3.96
N TRP A 264 15.90 8.84 5.11
CA TRP A 264 14.50 8.40 5.21
C TRP A 264 13.55 9.60 5.15
N HIS A 265 12.49 9.46 4.38
CA HIS A 265 11.44 10.47 4.24
C HIS A 265 10.08 9.86 4.57
N LEU A 266 9.30 10.56 5.40
CA LEU A 266 7.92 10.20 5.67
C LEU A 266 7.08 10.46 4.40
N GLN A 267 6.21 9.52 4.07
CA GLN A 267 5.28 9.62 2.95
C GLN A 267 3.83 9.62 3.44
N LEU A 268 3.03 10.51 2.85
CA LEU A 268 1.57 10.55 3.05
C LEU A 268 0.90 10.01 1.79
N VAL A 269 0.04 9.03 1.93
CA VAL A 269 -0.68 8.39 0.82
C VAL A 269 -2.16 8.74 0.92
N TYR A 270 -2.76 9.12 -0.20
CA TYR A 270 -4.18 9.35 -0.36
C TYR A 270 -4.70 8.44 -1.48
N GLN A 271 -5.69 7.62 -1.19
CA GLN A 271 -6.35 6.75 -2.16
C GLN A 271 -7.81 7.14 -2.30
N LEU A 272 -8.28 7.29 -3.54
CA LEU A 272 -9.68 7.51 -3.88
C LEU A 272 -10.16 6.41 -4.83
N TRP A 273 -11.47 6.19 -4.84
CA TRP A 273 -12.12 5.18 -5.67
C TRP A 273 -13.25 5.78 -6.49
N PHE A 274 -13.41 5.22 -7.69
CA PHE A 274 -14.55 5.33 -8.59
C PHE A 274 -15.25 3.97 -8.68
N SER A 275 -16.52 3.96 -9.09
CA SER A 275 -17.29 2.71 -9.18
C SER A 275 -16.77 1.76 -10.26
N GLN A 276 -16.22 2.29 -11.36
CA GLN A 276 -15.73 1.53 -12.50
C GLN A 276 -14.94 2.44 -13.45
N ARG A 277 -14.09 1.86 -14.29
CA ARG A 277 -13.69 2.45 -15.58
C ARG A 277 -14.68 1.94 -16.64
N PRO A 278 -15.61 2.77 -17.16
CA PRO A 278 -16.60 2.32 -18.13
C PRO A 278 -15.94 1.70 -19.36
N LYS A 279 -16.55 0.63 -19.90
CA LYS A 279 -16.11 0.02 -21.15
C LYS A 279 -16.80 0.73 -22.32
N PRO A 280 -16.07 1.43 -23.21
CA PRO A 280 -16.66 1.98 -24.43
C PRO A 280 -17.18 0.88 -25.37
N HIS A 281 -16.59 -0.31 -25.31
CA HIS A 281 -17.01 -1.50 -26.05
C HIS A 281 -16.61 -2.80 -25.31
N ALA A 282 -17.21 -3.93 -25.66
CA ALA A 282 -17.03 -5.21 -24.95
C ALA A 282 -15.57 -5.70 -24.88
N LEU A 283 -14.77 -5.39 -25.90
CA LEU A 283 -13.35 -5.78 -26.01
C LEU A 283 -12.39 -4.76 -25.40
N ASP A 284 -12.88 -3.77 -24.65
CA ASP A 284 -12.02 -2.78 -24.01
C ASP A 284 -11.14 -3.46 -22.95
N LEU A 285 -9.82 -3.31 -23.12
CA LEU A 285 -8.84 -4.06 -22.35
C LEU A 285 -8.76 -3.61 -20.89
N TYR A 286 -9.06 -2.33 -20.63
CA TYR A 286 -8.76 -1.65 -19.37
C TYR A 286 -9.99 -1.39 -18.49
N GLY A 287 -11.20 -1.42 -19.05
CA GLY A 287 -12.44 -1.14 -18.32
C GLY A 287 -12.90 -2.29 -17.44
N GLY A 288 -13.63 -1.97 -16.38
CA GLY A 288 -14.15 -2.92 -15.41
C GLY A 288 -14.53 -2.26 -14.08
N GLU A 289 -14.95 -3.08 -13.12
CA GLU A 289 -15.37 -2.63 -11.79
C GLU A 289 -14.21 -2.05 -10.99
N LEU A 290 -14.52 -1.02 -10.22
CA LEU A 290 -13.61 -0.18 -9.43
C LEU A 290 -12.44 0.40 -10.23
N ASP A 291 -12.20 1.68 -10.02
CA ASP A 291 -11.00 2.35 -10.49
C ASP A 291 -10.60 3.39 -9.45
N GLY A 292 -9.46 4.04 -9.57
CA GLY A 292 -9.05 5.01 -8.57
C GLY A 292 -7.73 5.68 -8.87
N LEU A 293 -7.30 6.46 -7.89
CA LEU A 293 -5.99 7.10 -7.90
C LEU A 293 -5.37 6.95 -6.51
N LEU A 294 -4.11 6.55 -6.45
CA LEU A 294 -3.25 6.81 -5.31
C LEU A 294 -2.41 8.04 -5.62
N TRP A 295 -2.44 8.99 -4.71
CA TRP A 295 -1.60 10.17 -4.68
C TRP A 295 -0.70 10.10 -3.44
N ARG A 296 0.60 10.10 -3.64
CA ARG A 296 1.58 10.03 -2.56
C ARG A 296 2.44 11.29 -2.52
N VAL A 297 2.72 11.72 -1.31
CA VAL A 297 3.52 12.91 -0.99
C VAL A 297 4.73 12.45 -0.20
N THR A 298 5.93 12.68 -0.71
CA THR A 298 7.19 12.44 0.02
C THR A 298 7.65 13.76 0.65
N LEU A 299 7.83 13.77 1.97
CA LEU A 299 8.05 15.00 2.74
C LEU A 299 9.54 15.31 2.97
N ASP A 300 9.87 16.59 3.03
CA ASP A 300 11.13 17.08 3.60
C ASP A 300 11.08 17.08 5.16
N PRO A 301 12.18 17.38 5.85
CA PRO A 301 12.20 17.47 7.32
C PRO A 301 11.26 18.54 7.93
N GLN A 302 10.83 19.52 7.14
CA GLN A 302 9.91 20.60 7.50
C GLN A 302 8.44 20.23 7.18
N GLY A 303 8.19 19.05 6.62
CA GLY A 303 6.87 18.60 6.22
C GLY A 303 6.33 19.28 4.96
N ASN A 304 7.17 19.89 4.11
CA ASN A 304 6.81 20.28 2.74
C ASN A 304 6.98 19.08 1.80
N ALA A 305 6.30 19.07 0.68
CA ALA A 305 6.50 18.05 -0.34
C ALA A 305 7.85 18.24 -1.06
N LEU A 306 8.67 17.19 -1.10
CA LEU A 306 9.84 17.10 -1.99
C LEU A 306 9.46 16.53 -3.36
N LEU A 307 8.49 15.62 -3.36
CA LEU A 307 8.05 14.87 -4.52
C LEU A 307 6.60 14.46 -4.29
N TYR A 308 5.81 14.52 -5.36
CA TYR A 308 4.58 13.78 -5.45
C TYR A 308 4.69 12.67 -6.48
N ASP A 309 3.96 11.59 -6.27
CA ASP A 309 3.83 10.53 -7.26
C ASP A 309 2.45 9.89 -7.23
N SER A 310 2.03 9.35 -8.36
CA SER A 310 0.71 8.76 -8.50
C SER A 310 0.72 7.44 -9.26
N ILE A 311 -0.22 6.57 -8.90
CA ILE A 311 -0.54 5.33 -9.62
C ILE A 311 -2.06 5.16 -9.61
N HIS A 312 -2.60 4.34 -10.52
CA HIS A 312 -3.92 3.73 -10.28
C HIS A 312 -3.77 2.59 -9.24
N PRO A 313 -4.83 2.23 -8.50
CA PRO A 313 -4.79 1.11 -7.55
C PRO A 313 -4.47 -0.26 -8.16
N CYS A 314 -4.42 -0.38 -9.50
CA CYS A 314 -3.90 -1.56 -10.18
C CYS A 314 -2.36 -1.62 -10.27
N GLY A 315 -1.67 -0.51 -9.98
CA GLY A 315 -0.21 -0.34 -10.11
C GLY A 315 0.23 0.43 -11.37
N CYS A 316 -0.68 0.68 -12.32
CA CYS A 316 -0.34 1.29 -13.61
C CYS A 316 -0.12 2.80 -13.52
N TRP A 317 0.49 3.35 -14.59
CA TRP A 317 0.65 4.79 -14.86
C TRP A 317 1.49 5.57 -13.84
N HIS A 318 2.51 4.93 -13.27
CA HIS A 318 3.36 5.57 -12.27
C HIS A 318 4.05 6.83 -12.80
N SER A 319 3.70 7.97 -12.21
CA SER A 319 4.14 9.30 -12.63
C SER A 319 4.70 10.09 -11.45
N PHE A 320 5.67 10.95 -11.72
CA PHE A 320 6.33 11.81 -10.75
C PHE A 320 6.05 13.29 -11.01
N TYR A 321 5.85 14.05 -9.94
CA TYR A 321 5.62 15.49 -10.00
C TYR A 321 6.47 16.21 -8.96
N LEU A 322 7.37 17.07 -9.41
CA LEU A 322 8.31 17.80 -8.57
C LEU A 322 7.79 19.21 -8.32
N PRO A 323 7.55 19.63 -7.06
CA PRO A 323 7.35 21.03 -6.72
C PRO A 323 8.42 21.96 -7.32
N ALA A 324 8.08 23.23 -7.52
CA ALA A 324 8.96 24.22 -8.12
C ALA A 324 10.29 24.36 -7.35
N ASP A 325 10.21 24.32 -6.02
CA ASP A 325 11.29 24.38 -5.04
C ASP A 325 11.94 23.02 -4.73
N SER A 326 11.48 21.93 -5.35
CA SER A 326 12.09 20.61 -5.14
C SER A 326 13.52 20.60 -5.68
N PRO A 327 14.52 20.26 -4.85
CA PRO A 327 15.91 20.18 -5.27
C PRO A 327 16.17 18.94 -6.14
N LEU A 328 15.24 17.98 -6.18
CA LEU A 328 15.47 16.69 -6.81
C LEU A 328 15.67 16.82 -8.32
N GLN A 329 16.61 16.04 -8.84
CA GLN A 329 16.88 15.90 -10.26
C GLN A 329 16.37 14.54 -10.73
N PHE A 330 15.49 14.56 -11.73
CA PHE A 330 15.00 13.33 -12.35
C PHE A 330 16.04 12.74 -13.31
N ARG A 331 16.29 11.45 -13.19
CA ARG A 331 17.11 10.65 -14.08
C ARG A 331 16.37 9.37 -14.42
N GLN A 332 16.25 9.06 -15.71
CA GLN A 332 15.69 7.78 -16.15
C GLN A 332 16.79 6.70 -16.19
N PRO A 333 16.67 5.60 -15.42
CA PRO A 333 17.56 4.46 -15.57
C PRO A 333 17.29 3.71 -16.88
N ALA A 334 18.35 3.25 -17.55
CA ALA A 334 18.24 2.53 -18.82
C ALA A 334 17.57 1.15 -18.69
N THR A 335 17.73 0.50 -17.52
CA THR A 335 17.22 -0.85 -17.24
C THR A 335 15.82 -0.85 -16.60
N ALA A 336 15.32 0.32 -16.20
CA ALA A 336 14.01 0.47 -15.58
C ALA A 336 12.96 0.88 -16.62
N GLU A 337 11.69 0.60 -16.31
CA GLU A 337 10.58 1.17 -17.06
C GLU A 337 10.67 2.70 -17.10
N ALA A 338 10.35 3.30 -18.25
CA ALA A 338 10.30 4.74 -18.39
C ALA A 338 9.25 5.34 -17.46
N ARG A 339 9.56 6.47 -16.81
CA ARG A 339 8.63 7.21 -15.96
C ARG A 339 8.35 8.60 -16.49
N LEU A 340 7.10 9.02 -16.39
CA LEU A 340 6.74 10.43 -16.58
C LEU A 340 7.23 11.22 -15.37
N ALA A 341 7.96 12.31 -15.59
CA ALA A 341 8.34 13.25 -14.56
C ALA A 341 8.05 14.68 -15.02
N LYS A 342 7.40 15.47 -14.16
CA LYS A 342 7.01 16.85 -14.48
C LYS A 342 7.37 17.78 -13.33
N ARG A 343 7.98 18.93 -13.64
CA ARG A 343 8.15 20.01 -12.68
C ARG A 343 6.88 20.88 -12.65
N LEU A 344 6.42 21.19 -11.44
CA LEU A 344 5.23 21.97 -11.16
C LEU A 344 5.59 23.44 -11.01
N ALA A 345 4.58 24.30 -11.17
CA ALA A 345 4.75 25.75 -11.05
C ALA A 345 4.57 26.29 -9.62
N PHE A 346 4.22 25.43 -8.66
CA PHE A 346 3.98 25.78 -7.27
C PHE A 346 4.92 25.02 -6.33
N THR A 347 5.11 25.57 -5.14
CA THR A 347 6.03 25.09 -4.11
C THR A 347 5.43 23.98 -3.26
N GLY A 348 6.29 23.19 -2.60
CA GLY A 348 5.90 21.99 -1.85
C GLY A 348 5.12 22.26 -0.56
N ASP A 349 4.92 23.52 -0.19
CA ASP A 349 4.18 23.94 1.00
C ASP A 349 2.65 23.95 0.81
N GLN A 350 2.17 23.77 -0.43
CA GLN A 350 0.76 23.88 -0.82
C GLN A 350 0.12 22.53 -1.20
N ALA A 351 -1.15 22.35 -0.87
CA ALA A 351 -1.95 21.24 -1.35
C ALA A 351 -2.21 21.32 -2.87
N PRO A 352 -1.93 20.25 -3.63
CA PRO A 352 -2.18 20.22 -5.07
C PRO A 352 -3.68 20.19 -5.40
N THR A 353 -4.02 20.63 -6.60
CA THR A 353 -5.28 20.36 -7.29
C THR A 353 -4.99 19.35 -8.40
N LEU A 354 -5.68 18.21 -8.36
CA LEU A 354 -5.54 17.10 -9.30
C LEU A 354 -6.69 17.15 -10.31
N TRP A 355 -6.38 17.13 -11.59
CA TRP A 355 -7.35 17.15 -12.68
C TRP A 355 -7.42 15.76 -13.33
N LEU A 356 -8.57 15.09 -13.19
CA LEU A 356 -8.78 13.72 -13.67
C LEU A 356 -9.78 13.70 -14.83
N SER A 357 -9.43 12.98 -15.90
CA SER A 357 -10.28 12.82 -17.08
C SER A 357 -11.52 11.97 -16.79
N ALA A 358 -12.60 12.20 -17.56
CA ALA A 358 -13.80 11.39 -17.44
C ALA A 358 -13.58 9.97 -17.99
N GLY A 359 -14.22 8.98 -17.37
CA GLY A 359 -14.23 7.58 -17.76
C GLY A 359 -12.95 6.84 -17.40
N GLU A 360 -11.79 7.33 -17.84
CA GLU A 360 -10.49 6.72 -17.59
C GLU A 360 -9.88 7.11 -16.25
N HIS A 361 -10.34 8.22 -15.65
CA HIS A 361 -9.81 8.80 -14.43
C HIS A 361 -8.30 9.05 -14.46
N ARG A 362 -7.75 9.34 -15.64
CA ARG A 362 -6.33 9.61 -15.82
C ARG A 362 -6.00 10.97 -15.21
N LEU A 363 -4.90 11.04 -14.46
CA LEU A 363 -4.38 12.31 -13.95
C LEU A 363 -3.75 13.11 -15.09
N ASP A 364 -4.50 14.06 -15.64
CA ASP A 364 -4.11 14.86 -16.79
C ASP A 364 -3.25 16.07 -16.40
N TRP A 365 -3.57 16.68 -15.26
CA TRP A 365 -2.90 17.89 -14.83
C TRP A 365 -2.82 18.02 -13.31
N VAL A 366 -1.77 18.70 -12.85
CA VAL A 366 -1.52 19.01 -11.44
C VAL A 366 -1.11 20.47 -11.35
N ASP A 367 -1.81 21.24 -10.52
CA ASP A 367 -1.49 22.65 -10.24
C ASP A 367 -1.95 23.05 -8.84
N ALA A 368 -1.97 24.35 -8.53
CA ALA A 368 -2.46 24.89 -7.27
C ALA A 368 -3.77 25.69 -7.44
N ARG A 369 -4.39 25.68 -8.62
CA ARG A 369 -5.59 26.48 -8.91
C ARG A 369 -6.75 26.01 -8.05
N ARG A 370 -7.57 26.95 -7.58
CA ARG A 370 -8.78 26.67 -6.82
C ARG A 370 -9.97 26.99 -7.71
N SER A 371 -10.84 26.01 -7.91
CA SER A 371 -12.03 26.23 -8.72
C SER A 371 -12.96 27.24 -8.06
N ALA A 372 -13.56 28.09 -8.89
CA ALA A 372 -14.60 29.02 -8.45
C ALA A 372 -15.97 28.34 -8.31
N TYR A 373 -16.11 27.11 -8.81
CA TYR A 373 -17.36 26.35 -8.75
C TYR A 373 -17.57 25.67 -7.39
N PRO A 374 -18.84 25.39 -7.01
CA PRO A 374 -19.13 24.68 -5.76
C PRO A 374 -18.43 23.33 -5.68
N ALA A 375 -17.75 23.09 -4.56
CA ALA A 375 -17.03 21.84 -4.31
C ALA A 375 -17.80 20.94 -3.34
N GLN A 376 -17.88 19.65 -3.67
CA GLN A 376 -18.29 18.61 -2.73
C GLN A 376 -17.22 18.39 -1.67
N LEU A 377 -17.65 18.02 -0.47
CA LEU A 377 -16.76 17.76 0.66
C LEU A 377 -16.47 16.27 0.73
N TYR A 378 -15.20 15.88 0.72
CA TYR A 378 -14.80 14.51 1.04
C TYR A 378 -14.31 14.38 2.48
N GLN A 379 -14.51 13.20 3.05
CA GLN A 379 -13.93 12.83 4.35
C GLN A 379 -12.57 12.14 4.15
N ARG A 380 -11.69 12.29 5.12
CA ARG A 380 -10.41 11.58 5.19
C ARG A 380 -10.54 10.46 6.23
N THR A 381 -10.08 9.27 5.89
CA THR A 381 -10.20 8.09 6.77
C THR A 381 -9.00 7.15 6.64
N SER A 382 -8.76 6.26 7.60
CA SER A 382 -7.68 5.27 7.49
C SER A 382 -7.92 4.31 6.33
N LEU A 383 -6.86 3.99 5.58
CA LEU A 383 -6.87 2.97 4.54
C LEU A 383 -7.27 1.58 5.07
N ASP A 384 -7.03 1.31 6.35
CA ASP A 384 -7.36 0.03 6.99
C ASP A 384 -8.86 -0.24 7.06
N GLN A 385 -9.70 0.78 6.90
CA GLN A 385 -11.14 0.59 6.78
C GLN A 385 -11.51 -0.27 5.57
N LEU A 386 -10.72 -0.23 4.48
CA LEU A 386 -10.96 -1.10 3.32
C LEU A 386 -10.70 -2.57 3.63
N ARG A 387 -9.94 -2.87 4.69
CA ARG A 387 -9.64 -4.24 5.14
C ARG A 387 -10.66 -4.74 6.18
N GLN A 388 -11.55 -3.85 6.63
CA GLN A 388 -12.44 -4.05 7.77
C GLN A 388 -13.85 -3.51 7.45
N LEU A 389 -14.32 -3.68 6.22
CA LEU A 389 -15.64 -3.20 5.81
C LEU A 389 -16.74 -3.99 6.53
N PRO A 390 -17.83 -3.32 6.97
CA PRO A 390 -19.01 -4.01 7.48
C PRO A 390 -19.55 -5.02 6.46
N HIS A 391 -19.93 -6.21 6.92
CA HIS A 391 -20.45 -7.31 6.11
C HIS A 391 -21.53 -8.07 6.90
N PRO A 392 -22.51 -8.73 6.27
CA PRO A 392 -23.57 -9.47 6.98
C PRO A 392 -23.06 -10.55 7.96
N GLN A 393 -21.83 -11.02 7.76
CA GLN A 393 -21.18 -12.02 8.60
C GLN A 393 -20.14 -11.43 9.59
N GLY A 394 -20.11 -10.11 9.77
CA GLY A 394 -19.14 -9.41 10.62
C GLY A 394 -18.38 -8.34 9.85
N GLN A 395 -17.05 -8.45 9.79
CA GLN A 395 -16.23 -7.61 8.93
C GLN A 395 -15.67 -8.42 7.77
N ARG A 396 -15.30 -7.73 6.68
CA ARG A 396 -14.71 -8.33 5.48
C ARG A 396 -13.71 -7.36 4.87
N SER A 397 -12.56 -7.88 4.47
CA SER A 397 -11.63 -7.14 3.64
C SER A 397 -12.17 -6.98 2.22
N LEU A 398 -11.99 -5.80 1.62
CA LEU A 398 -12.20 -5.58 0.18
C LEU A 398 -11.29 -6.48 -0.66
N TYR A 399 -10.12 -6.81 -0.12
CA TYR A 399 -9.06 -7.58 -0.76
C TYR A 399 -9.16 -9.07 -0.38
N ALA A 400 -8.89 -9.94 -1.34
CA ALA A 400 -8.67 -11.36 -1.11
C ALA A 400 -7.26 -11.62 -0.54
N SER A 401 -6.97 -12.88 -0.19
CA SER A 401 -5.70 -13.28 0.43
C SER A 401 -4.47 -13.10 -0.48
N ASP A 402 -4.66 -12.94 -1.78
CA ASP A 402 -3.59 -12.58 -2.73
C ASP A 402 -3.34 -11.07 -2.81
N GLY A 403 -4.17 -10.27 -2.13
CA GLY A 403 -4.13 -8.82 -2.11
C GLY A 403 -4.82 -8.16 -3.30
N LEU A 404 -5.58 -8.91 -4.11
CA LEU A 404 -6.39 -8.38 -5.20
C LEU A 404 -7.83 -8.13 -4.76
N VAL A 405 -8.51 -7.18 -5.39
CA VAL A 405 -9.95 -6.99 -5.23
C VAL A 405 -10.70 -7.90 -6.22
N PRO A 406 -11.47 -8.91 -5.76
CA PRO A 406 -12.13 -9.87 -6.66
C PRO A 406 -13.07 -9.20 -7.67
N GLY A 407 -13.11 -9.63 -8.93
CA GLY A 407 -14.01 -9.06 -9.93
C GLY A 407 -13.56 -7.72 -10.53
N THR A 408 -12.38 -7.22 -10.12
CA THR A 408 -11.77 -6.01 -10.73
C THR A 408 -10.77 -6.36 -11.82
N GLU A 409 -10.66 -7.62 -12.21
CA GLU A 409 -9.69 -8.04 -13.19
C GLU A 409 -10.00 -7.45 -14.57
N ARG A 410 -8.94 -7.13 -15.32
CA ARG A 410 -9.03 -6.50 -16.63
C ARG A 410 -8.64 -7.48 -17.73
N LEU A 411 -9.15 -7.26 -18.94
CA LEU A 411 -8.82 -8.13 -20.08
C LEU A 411 -7.34 -8.02 -20.47
N GLU A 412 -6.70 -6.89 -20.17
CA GLU A 412 -5.25 -6.72 -20.37
C GLU A 412 -4.40 -7.78 -19.67
N ARG A 413 -4.92 -8.47 -18.64
CA ARG A 413 -4.21 -9.58 -17.99
C ARG A 413 -3.82 -10.71 -18.95
N TRP A 414 -4.57 -10.91 -20.03
CA TRP A 414 -4.30 -11.92 -21.05
C TRP A 414 -3.27 -11.47 -22.08
N LEU A 415 -2.99 -10.17 -22.16
CA LEU A 415 -1.98 -9.60 -23.05
C LEU A 415 -0.66 -9.35 -22.30
N LEU A 416 -0.77 -8.86 -21.06
CA LEU A 416 0.36 -8.39 -20.26
C LEU A 416 0.93 -9.48 -19.33
N TRP A 417 0.37 -10.69 -19.30
CA TRP A 417 0.90 -11.79 -18.47
C TRP A 417 2.39 -12.11 -18.71
N PRO A 418 3.00 -11.94 -19.91
CA PRO A 418 4.43 -12.18 -20.09
C PRO A 418 5.31 -11.22 -19.27
N SER A 419 4.78 -10.07 -18.85
CA SER A 419 5.48 -9.19 -17.90
C SER A 419 5.71 -9.83 -16.52
N GLY A 420 5.03 -10.95 -16.24
CA GLY A 420 5.05 -11.63 -14.95
C GLY A 420 4.17 -10.99 -13.88
N VAL A 421 3.66 -9.77 -14.07
CA VAL A 421 2.75 -9.13 -13.12
C VAL A 421 1.53 -10.02 -12.89
N VAL A 422 1.18 -10.28 -11.63
CA VAL A 422 0.01 -11.12 -11.31
C VAL A 422 -1.28 -10.36 -11.60
N SER A 423 -2.12 -10.83 -12.53
CA SER A 423 -3.39 -10.20 -12.93
C SER A 423 -3.27 -8.69 -13.22
N PRO A 424 -2.56 -8.29 -14.29
CA PRO A 424 -2.46 -6.89 -14.71
C PRO A 424 -3.84 -6.23 -14.79
N GLY A 425 -3.93 -5.00 -14.26
CA GLY A 425 -5.17 -4.23 -14.20
C GLY A 425 -6.10 -4.49 -13.03
N ALA A 426 -5.94 -5.61 -12.31
CA ALA A 426 -6.73 -5.84 -11.09
C ALA A 426 -6.33 -4.85 -9.98
N MET A 427 -7.32 -4.37 -9.21
CA MET A 427 -7.12 -3.44 -8.11
C MET A 427 -6.48 -4.13 -6.91
N ARG A 428 -5.61 -3.42 -6.17
CA ARG A 428 -4.70 -4.05 -5.21
C ARG A 428 -4.70 -3.41 -3.84
N GLN A 429 -4.34 -4.23 -2.86
CA GLN A 429 -4.01 -3.82 -1.51
C GLN A 429 -2.67 -3.08 -1.47
N TRP A 430 -2.52 -2.18 -0.49
CA TRP A 430 -1.21 -1.59 -0.18
C TRP A 430 -0.13 -2.68 -0.01
N GLY A 431 1.08 -2.42 -0.49
CA GLY A 431 2.16 -3.41 -0.50
C GLY A 431 2.15 -4.42 -1.65
N ARG A 432 1.16 -4.40 -2.55
CA ARG A 432 1.05 -5.38 -3.67
C ARG A 432 1.15 -4.75 -5.07
N HIS A 433 1.46 -3.46 -5.15
CA HIS A 433 1.42 -2.69 -6.38
C HIS A 433 2.70 -2.84 -7.21
N ALA A 434 2.71 -3.83 -8.10
CA ALA A 434 3.71 -3.89 -9.17
C ALA A 434 3.48 -2.71 -10.13
N THR A 435 4.49 -1.85 -10.26
CA THR A 435 4.36 -0.60 -11.04
C THR A 435 5.08 -0.62 -12.37
N ALA A 436 5.69 -1.74 -12.77
CA ALA A 436 6.42 -1.83 -14.03
C ALA A 436 6.09 -3.11 -14.78
N PHE A 437 5.89 -3.01 -16.09
CA PHE A 437 5.88 -4.15 -16.99
C PHE A 437 7.29 -4.47 -17.51
N ILE A 438 8.19 -3.48 -17.53
CA ILE A 438 9.60 -3.63 -17.90
C ILE A 438 10.49 -3.61 -16.67
N GLY A 439 11.29 -4.66 -16.48
CA GLY A 439 12.12 -4.78 -15.28
C GLY A 439 11.26 -5.15 -14.07
N ARG A 440 11.54 -4.61 -12.88
CA ARG A 440 10.76 -4.83 -11.66
C ARG A 440 10.70 -3.58 -10.81
N ALA A 441 9.51 -3.20 -10.41
CA ALA A 441 9.26 -2.10 -9.47
C ALA A 441 8.03 -2.39 -8.62
N GLN A 442 8.09 -1.96 -7.37
CA GLN A 442 7.01 -2.06 -6.39
C GLN A 442 6.78 -0.68 -5.79
N PHE A 443 5.53 -0.26 -5.65
CA PHE A 443 5.22 1.10 -5.20
C PHE A 443 5.68 1.39 -3.77
N ASP A 444 5.62 0.40 -2.89
CA ASP A 444 6.02 0.44 -1.48
C ASP A 444 7.51 0.09 -1.26
N ASP A 445 8.29 -0.15 -2.31
CA ASP A 445 9.72 -0.36 -2.18
C ASP A 445 10.39 0.94 -1.68
N PRO A 446 11.02 0.94 -0.49
CA PRO A 446 11.63 2.14 0.06
C PRO A 446 12.75 2.69 -0.84
N HIS A 447 13.40 1.87 -1.66
CA HIS A 447 14.48 2.28 -2.56
C HIS A 447 13.98 2.72 -3.94
N LEU A 448 12.67 2.69 -4.21
CA LEU A 448 12.15 2.99 -5.55
C LEU A 448 12.57 4.37 -6.04
N LEU A 449 12.47 5.39 -5.18
CA LEU A 449 12.71 6.78 -5.56
C LEU A 449 14.18 7.08 -5.85
N GLU A 450 15.13 6.48 -5.11
CA GLU A 450 16.58 6.63 -5.35
C GLU A 450 17.02 6.12 -6.73
N ARG A 451 16.23 5.24 -7.35
CA ARG A 451 16.49 4.81 -8.72
C ARG A 451 16.31 5.96 -9.71
N TYR A 452 15.40 6.88 -9.45
CA TYR A 452 15.00 7.94 -10.38
C TYR A 452 15.46 9.34 -9.99
N PHE A 453 15.89 9.54 -8.75
CA PHE A 453 16.17 10.87 -8.21
C PHE A 453 17.51 10.95 -7.50
N SER A 454 18.20 12.05 -7.74
CA SER A 454 19.37 12.49 -6.98
C SER A 454 19.14 13.88 -6.40
N VAL A 455 19.84 14.18 -5.31
CA VAL A 455 20.01 15.54 -4.81
C VAL A 455 21.23 16.17 -5.54
N PRO A 456 21.19 17.47 -5.88
CA PRO A 456 22.29 18.16 -6.56
C PRO A 456 23.62 18.12 -5.81
#